data_AF-A0AB74VF20-F1
#
_entry.id   AF-A0AB74VF20-F1
#
_cell.length_a   1.000
_cell.length_b   1.000
_cell.length_c   1.000
_cell.angle_alpha   90.00
_cell.angle_beta   90.00
_cell.angle_gamma   90.00
#
_symmetry.space_group_name_H-M   'P 1'
#
loop_
_entity.id
_entity.type
_entity.pdbx_description
1 polymer ?
#
loop_
_entity_poly.entity_id
_entity_poly.type
_entity_poly.pdbx_seq_one_letter_code
_entity_poly.pdbx_strand_id
1 'polypeptide(L)' 'MINREYIRQSIINHTGDKRIRSACLKVSEQTGIPDYVVYSFARCSLPREKDLVLLIKTLKLDTKKMFDI' A
#
# COMPACT_ATOMS: atom_id res chain seq x y z
N MET A 1 5.89 12.40 -8.81
CA MET A 1 4.80 11.54 -9.34
C MET A 1 4.64 10.34 -8.41
N ILE A 2 3.45 9.76 -8.17
CA ILE A 2 3.39 8.61 -7.24
C ILE A 2 3.90 7.33 -7.91
N ASN A 3 4.95 6.74 -7.37
CA ASN A 3 5.51 5.47 -7.81
C ASN A 3 4.64 4.29 -7.36
N ARG A 4 3.65 3.94 -8.19
CA ARG A 4 2.68 2.86 -7.91
C ARG A 4 3.32 1.47 -7.92
N GLU A 5 4.33 1.26 -8.74
CA GLU A 5 5.04 -0.01 -8.78
C GLU A 5 5.79 -0.26 -7.46
N TYR A 6 6.46 0.77 -6.93
CA TYR A 6 7.08 0.69 -5.60
C TYR A 6 6.08 0.33 -4.50
N ILE A 7 4.90 0.96 -4.49
CA ILE A 7 3.84 0.67 -3.51
C ILE A 7 3.37 -0.78 -3.66
N ARG A 8 3.09 -1.23 -4.89
CA ARG A 8 2.64 -2.58 -5.19
C ARG A 8 3.65 -3.64 -4.73
N GLN A 9 4.94 -3.44 -5.03
CA GLN A 9 6.01 -4.33 -4.59
C GLN A 9 6.17 -4.34 -3.07
N SER A 10 6.05 -3.17 -2.43
CA SER A 10 6.11 -3.08 -0.97
C SER A 10 4.99 -3.86 -0.29
N ILE A 11 3.75 -3.79 -0.82
CA ILE A 11 2.62 -4.59 -0.34
C ILE A 11 2.88 -6.10 -0.50
N ILE A 12 3.33 -6.53 -1.67
CA ILE A 12 3.65 -7.94 -1.96
C ILE A 12 4.76 -8.47 -1.04
N ASN A 13 5.85 -7.71 -0.89
CA ASN A 13 6.99 -8.09 -0.07
C ASN A 13 6.63 -8.13 1.41
N HIS A 14 5.80 -7.20 1.88
CA HIS A 14 5.35 -7.14 3.27
C HIS A 14 4.52 -8.36 3.67
N THR A 15 3.69 -8.89 2.76
CA THR A 15 2.82 -10.04 3.08
C THR A 15 3.35 -11.39 2.64
N GLY A 16 4.39 -11.41 1.80
CA GLY A 16 4.94 -12.63 1.19
C GLY A 16 4.02 -13.27 0.14
N ASP A 17 2.98 -12.57 -0.32
CA ASP A 17 2.02 -13.12 -1.30
C ASP A 17 2.44 -12.88 -2.74
N LYS A 18 2.21 -13.86 -3.61
CA LYS A 18 2.45 -13.71 -5.06
C LYS A 18 1.40 -12.86 -5.78
N ARG A 19 0.22 -12.68 -5.17
CA ARG A 19 -0.93 -11.99 -5.79
C ARG A 19 -1.29 -10.74 -5.01
N ILE A 20 -1.27 -9.59 -5.69
CA ILE A 20 -1.58 -8.29 -5.08
C ILE A 20 -2.94 -8.27 -4.36
N ARG A 21 -3.97 -8.93 -4.90
CA ARG A 21 -5.30 -8.97 -4.27
C ARG A 21 -5.29 -9.70 -2.92
N SER A 22 -4.53 -10.79 -2.82
CA SER A 22 -4.32 -11.52 -1.55
C SER A 22 -3.52 -10.69 -0.57
N ALA A 23 -2.47 -10.00 -1.06
CA ALA A 23 -1.64 -9.13 -0.24
C ALA A 23 -2.46 -7.96 0.35
N CYS A 24 -3.29 -7.30 -0.46
CA CYS A 24 -4.17 -6.23 0.01
C CYS A 24 -5.13 -6.69 1.10
N LEU A 25 -5.66 -7.92 1.00
CA LEU A 25 -6.54 -8.49 2.03
C LEU A 25 -5.79 -8.66 3.36
N LYS A 26 -4.57 -9.20 3.36
CA LYS A 26 -3.77 -9.33 4.59
C LYS A 26 -3.39 -7.97 5.20
N VAL A 27 -3.07 -6.98 4.36
CA VAL A 27 -2.82 -5.61 4.84
C VAL A 27 -4.09 -5.03 5.46
N SER A 28 -5.26 -5.30 4.87
CA SER A 28 -6.56 -4.92 5.43
C SER A 28 -6.79 -5.55 6.80
N GLU A 29 -6.49 -6.83 6.97
CA GLU A 29 -6.60 -7.53 8.26
C GLU A 29 -5.66 -6.93 9.34
N GLN A 30 -4.47 -6.48 8.95
CA GLN A 30 -3.49 -5.87 9.86
C GLN A 30 -3.83 -4.43 10.27
N THR A 31 -4.43 -3.66 9.37
CA THR A 31 -4.64 -2.20 9.54
C THR A 31 -6.08 -1.82 9.81
N GLY A 32 -7.03 -2.70 9.54
CA GLY A 32 -8.46 -2.40 9.50
C GLY A 32 -8.89 -1.53 8.31
N ILE A 33 -7.98 -1.16 7.41
CA ILE A 33 -8.30 -0.40 6.20
C ILE A 33 -8.89 -1.35 5.16
N PRO A 34 -10.06 -1.07 4.56
CA PRO A 34 -10.66 -1.97 3.57
C PRO A 34 -9.71 -2.33 2.42
N ASP A 35 -9.69 -3.61 2.04
CA ASP A 35 -8.82 -4.16 1.00
C ASP A 35 -8.93 -3.40 -0.34
N TYR A 36 -10.12 -2.95 -0.72
CA TYR A 36 -10.34 -2.15 -1.93
C TYR A 36 -9.64 -0.79 -1.88
N VAL A 37 -9.46 -0.19 -0.69
CA VAL A 37 -8.71 1.06 -0.49
C VAL A 37 -7.23 0.80 -0.66
N VAL A 38 -6.71 -0.28 -0.05
CA VAL A 38 -5.31 -0.71 -0.20
C VAL A 38 -4.99 -1.03 -1.66
N TYR A 39 -5.89 -1.74 -2.35
CA TYR A 39 -5.77 -2.06 -3.76
C TYR A 39 -5.81 -0.82 -4.66
N SER A 40 -6.72 0.12 -4.39
CA SER A 40 -6.80 1.37 -5.13
C SER A 40 -5.54 2.23 -4.92
N PHE A 41 -4.98 2.22 -3.71
CA PHE A 41 -3.70 2.86 -3.41
C PHE A 41 -2.53 2.28 -4.21
N ALA A 42 -2.48 0.96 -4.37
CA ALA A 42 -1.47 0.29 -5.21
C ALA A 42 -1.64 0.58 -6.71
N ARG A 43 -2.81 1.05 -7.16
CA ARG A 43 -3.16 1.15 -8.58
C ARG A 43 -3.29 2.58 -9.11
N CYS A 44 -4.07 3.44 -8.47
CA CYS A 44 -4.43 4.73 -9.07
C CYS A 44 -4.78 5.86 -8.09
N SER A 45 -5.29 5.60 -6.89
CA SER A 45 -5.77 6.65 -5.99
C SER A 45 -4.87 6.86 -4.77
N LEU A 46 -4.99 8.01 -4.13
CA LEU A 46 -4.49 8.17 -2.76
C LEU A 46 -5.64 7.87 -1.79
N PRO A 47 -5.39 7.09 -0.74
CA PRO A 47 -6.35 6.91 0.34
C PRO A 47 -6.45 8.20 1.15
N ARG A 48 -7.42 8.25 2.09
CA ARG A 48 -7.55 9.40 3.00
C ARG A 48 -6.29 9.57 3.82
N GLU A 49 -5.98 10.78 4.25
CA GLU A 49 -4.75 11.11 4.97
C GLU A 49 -4.45 10.16 6.14
N LYS A 50 -5.45 9.89 6.99
CA LYS A 50 -5.33 8.94 8.11
C LYS A 50 -4.90 7.53 7.67
N ASP A 51 -5.46 7.05 6.56
CA ASP A 51 -5.23 5.70 6.04
C ASP A 51 -3.88 5.66 5.32
N LEU A 52 -3.51 6.74 4.63
CA LEU A 52 -2.20 6.92 4.00
C LEU A 52 -1.07 6.87 5.04
N VAL A 53 -1.20 7.63 6.13
CA VAL A 53 -0.19 7.64 7.21
C VAL A 53 -0.07 6.26 7.85
N LEU A 54 -1.19 5.57 8.08
CA LEU A 54 -1.17 4.22 8.63
C LEU A 54 -0.50 3.23 7.66
N LEU A 55 -0.83 3.27 6.37
CA LEU A 55 -0.22 2.41 5.36
C LEU A 55 1.28 2.66 5.20
N ILE A 56 1.73 3.92 5.21
CA ILE A 56 3.16 4.26 5.16
C ILE A 56 3.90 3.65 6.35
N LYS A 57 3.34 3.74 7.56
CA LYS A 57 3.94 3.17 8.77
C LYS A 57 3.95 1.65 8.73
N THR A 58 2.81 1.01 8.41
CA THR A 58 2.67 -0.45 8.42
C THR A 58 3.57 -1.10 7.36
N LEU A 59 3.58 -0.56 6.15
CA LEU A 59 4.35 -1.10 5.02
C LEU A 59 5.80 -0.57 4.98
N LYS A 60 6.19 0.27 5.96
CA LYS A 60 7.51 0.93 6.03
C LYS A 60 7.91 1.59 4.72
N LEU A 61 6.98 2.34 4.11
CA LEU A 61 7.21 2.98 2.82
C LEU A 61 8.19 4.14 2.95
N ASP A 62 9.14 4.21 2.02
CA ASP A 62 10.03 5.35 1.82
C ASP A 62 9.30 6.41 1.01
N THR A 63 9.05 7.57 1.63
CA THR A 63 8.31 8.67 0.99
C THR A 63 9.06 9.27 -0.19
N LYS A 64 10.39 9.23 -0.22
CA LYS A 64 11.17 9.69 -1.39
C LYS A 64 10.92 8.78 -2.59
N LYS A 65 10.96 7.46 -2.37
CA LYS A 65 10.66 6.46 -3.40
C LYS A 65 9.19 6.49 -3.82
N MET A 66 8.28 6.81 -2.91
CA MET A 66 6.86 6.96 -3.24
C MET A 66 6.60 8.15 -4.16
N PHE A 67 7.28 9.28 -3.98
CA PHE A 67 6.90 10.53 -4.65
C PHE A 67 7.75 10.92 -5.86
N ASP A 68 8.78 10.16 -6.24
CA ASP A 68 9.74 10.51 -7.30
C ASP A 68 10.05 12.02 -7.28
N ILE A 69 10.62 12.45 -6.15
CA ILE A 69 11.10 13.83 -5.92
C ILE A 69 12.62 13.80 -5.93
#